data_AF-A0A963EHK8-F1
#
_entry.id   AF-A0A963EHK8-F1
#
_cell.length_a   1.000
_cell.length_b   1.000
_cell.length_c   1.000
_cell.angle_alpha   90.00
_cell.angle_beta   90.00
_cell.angle_gamma   90.00
#
_symmetry.space_group_name_H-M   'P 1'
#
loop_
_entity.id
_entity.type
_entity.pdbx_description
1 polymer ?
#
loop_
_entity_poly.entity_id
_entity_poly.type
_entity_poly.pdbx_seq_one_letter_code
_entity_poly.pdbx_strand_id
1 'polypeptide(L)'
;MSFDRRNSRDIRPPTGSGITARSWLTEAPMRMLMNNLHPDVAENPHELVVYGGIGRAARTWKDFDSIVATLKTLDDDETLLVQSGKPVGVFRTHEDAPRVLIANSNLVPHWATWQHFNELDRKGLAMYGQMTAGSWIYIGSQGIVQGTYETFVEAGRQHYGGDLKGRWILTGGLGGMGGAQPLAAVMAGACCLAVECDETRADFRLRTRYVDEKTHSTDEALEMIGRWTQAGEAKSVALIANAADVFVELVRRGVKPDIVTDQTSAHDPIHGYLAQGWSVVEWRSKQENDPAAVETAARASMKAHV
;
A
#
# COMPACT_ATOMS: atom_id res chain seq x y z
N MET A 1 11.88 -10.56 25.16
CA MET A 1 11.03 -9.35 25.31
C MET A 1 9.98 -9.40 24.22
N SER A 2 8.70 -9.37 24.58
CA SER A 2 7.61 -9.31 23.59
C SER A 2 7.68 -7.95 22.89
N PHE A 3 7.89 -7.94 21.57
CA PHE A 3 7.83 -6.74 20.76
C PHE A 3 6.37 -6.53 20.38
N ASP A 4 5.66 -5.72 21.16
CA ASP A 4 4.24 -5.54 20.93
C ASP A 4 3.98 -4.69 19.68
N ARG A 5 3.62 -5.38 18.61
CA ARG A 5 3.22 -4.81 17.31
C ARG A 5 1.72 -4.84 17.10
N ARG A 6 0.95 -5.52 17.97
CA ARG A 6 -0.50 -5.68 17.80
C ARG A 6 -1.24 -4.89 18.86
N ASN A 7 -2.18 -4.06 18.44
CA ASN A 7 -3.04 -3.34 19.38
C ASN A 7 -4.42 -3.13 18.74
N SER A 8 -5.47 -3.12 19.55
CA SER A 8 -6.84 -2.94 19.09
C SER A 8 -7.29 -1.47 19.04
N ARG A 9 -6.39 -0.51 19.32
CA ARG A 9 -6.73 0.91 19.32
C ARG A 9 -6.90 1.47 17.92
N ASP A 10 -8.01 2.18 17.72
CA ASP A 10 -8.20 3.03 16.56
C ASP A 10 -7.52 4.38 16.81
N ILE A 11 -6.60 4.75 15.94
CA ILE A 11 -5.90 6.03 16.00
C ILE A 11 -6.63 7.03 15.11
N ARG A 12 -6.89 8.22 15.65
CA ARG A 12 -7.42 9.35 14.89
C ARG A 12 -6.64 10.60 15.26
N PRO A 13 -6.23 11.43 14.27
CA PRO A 13 -5.55 12.68 14.56
C PRO A 13 -6.50 13.67 15.25
N PRO A 14 -6.02 14.51 16.17
CA PRO A 14 -6.74 15.68 16.63
C PRO A 14 -7.19 16.57 15.46
N THR A 15 -8.39 17.15 15.57
CA THR A 15 -8.98 18.04 14.56
C THR A 15 -9.27 19.43 15.14
N GLY A 16 -9.55 20.41 14.29
CA GLY A 16 -9.80 21.79 14.70
C GLY A 16 -8.52 22.58 14.99
N SER A 17 -8.70 23.78 15.54
CA SER A 17 -7.65 24.80 15.75
C SER A 17 -6.93 24.72 17.09
N GLY A 18 -7.42 23.93 18.05
CA GLY A 18 -6.69 23.68 19.30
C GLY A 18 -5.45 22.83 19.05
N ILE A 19 -4.35 23.08 19.79
CA ILE A 19 -3.11 22.30 19.71
C ILE A 19 -2.86 21.51 21.00
N THR A 20 -2.25 20.33 20.87
CA THR A 20 -1.84 19.48 22.00
C THR A 20 -0.34 19.57 22.25
N ALA A 21 0.45 19.78 21.20
CA ALA A 21 1.87 20.07 21.28
C ALA A 21 2.13 21.57 21.57
N ARG A 22 3.40 21.93 21.77
CA ARG A 22 3.82 23.31 22.10
C ARG A 22 3.64 24.29 20.95
N SER A 23 3.73 23.81 19.70
CA SER A 23 3.59 24.64 18.50
C SER A 23 2.95 23.86 17.35
N TRP A 24 2.54 24.57 16.30
CA TRP A 24 2.02 23.92 15.09
C TRP A 24 3.07 23.08 14.36
N LEU A 25 4.36 23.41 14.50
CA LEU A 25 5.46 22.68 13.87
C LEU A 25 5.69 21.30 14.50
N THR A 26 5.26 21.10 15.75
CA THR A 26 5.32 19.81 16.45
C THR A 26 3.97 19.10 16.51
N GLU A 27 2.86 19.86 16.48
CA GLU A 27 1.51 19.33 16.32
C GLU A 27 1.31 18.67 14.94
N ALA A 28 1.81 19.30 13.87
CA ALA A 28 1.67 18.80 12.50
C ALA A 28 2.23 17.37 12.32
N PRO A 29 3.51 17.07 12.61
CA PRO A 29 4.03 15.70 12.47
C PRO A 29 3.30 14.70 13.37
N MET A 30 2.81 15.12 14.55
CA MET A 30 2.01 14.25 15.41
C MET A 30 0.66 13.89 14.76
N ARG A 31 -0.07 14.88 14.24
CA ARG A 31 -1.32 14.64 13.51
C ARG A 31 -1.09 13.78 12.28
N MET A 32 -0.02 14.03 11.54
CA MET A 32 0.26 13.25 10.33
C MET A 32 0.68 11.82 10.63
N LEU A 33 1.43 11.57 11.71
CA LEU A 33 1.70 10.23 12.22
C LEU A 33 0.40 9.49 12.56
N MET A 34 -0.53 10.17 13.24
CA MET A 34 -1.83 9.60 13.59
C MET A 34 -2.71 9.38 12.35
N ASN A 35 -2.67 10.28 11.36
CA ASN A 35 -3.38 10.14 10.10
C ASN A 35 -2.93 8.90 9.32
N ASN A 36 -1.62 8.63 9.30
CA ASN A 36 -1.06 7.41 8.70
C ASN A 36 -1.62 6.12 9.31
N LEU A 37 -2.19 6.16 10.51
CA LEU A 37 -2.79 5.03 11.21
C LEU A 37 -4.31 5.12 11.33
N HIS A 38 -4.94 6.07 10.63
CA HIS A 38 -6.38 6.20 10.63
C HIS A 38 -7.03 4.98 9.96
N PRO A 39 -8.11 4.38 10.51
CA PRO A 39 -8.76 3.19 9.95
C PRO A 39 -9.27 3.33 8.51
N ASP A 40 -9.60 4.55 8.10
CA ASP A 40 -10.02 4.86 6.72
C ASP A 40 -8.84 5.21 5.79
N VAL A 41 -7.60 5.18 6.29
CA VAL A 41 -6.38 5.53 5.55
C VAL A 41 -5.46 4.32 5.43
N ALA A 42 -5.11 3.69 6.55
CA ALA A 42 -4.14 2.61 6.62
C ALA A 42 -4.71 1.24 6.21
N GLU A 43 -3.89 0.38 5.61
CA GLU A 43 -4.27 -0.99 5.25
C GLU A 43 -4.45 -1.92 6.46
N ASN A 44 -3.63 -1.78 7.50
CA ASN A 44 -3.73 -2.56 8.73
C ASN A 44 -3.16 -1.78 9.93
N PRO A 45 -3.90 -0.76 10.43
CA PRO A 45 -3.39 0.19 11.44
C PRO A 45 -3.09 -0.46 12.79
N HIS A 46 -3.80 -1.55 13.14
CA HIS A 46 -3.61 -2.30 14.40
C HIS A 46 -2.23 -2.97 14.49
N GLU A 47 -1.58 -3.18 13.36
CA GLU A 47 -0.19 -3.64 13.24
C GLU A 47 0.79 -2.53 12.83
N LEU A 48 0.36 -1.27 12.91
CA LEU A 48 1.07 -0.06 12.48
C LEU A 48 1.34 0.01 10.96
N VAL A 49 0.76 -0.91 10.18
CA VAL A 49 0.98 -1.03 8.74
C VAL A 49 0.09 -0.04 7.99
N VAL A 50 0.73 0.83 7.22
CA VAL A 50 0.09 1.86 6.41
C VAL A 50 -0.23 1.32 5.01
N TYR A 51 0.78 0.85 4.26
CA TYR A 51 0.60 0.26 2.92
C TYR A 51 1.85 -0.51 2.45
N GLY A 52 1.73 -1.20 1.30
CA GLY A 52 2.87 -1.75 0.55
C GLY A 52 3.55 -2.96 1.22
N GLY A 53 2.76 -3.96 1.60
CA GLY A 53 3.23 -5.07 2.42
C GLY A 53 3.32 -4.65 3.89
N ILE A 54 4.54 -4.59 4.42
CA ILE A 54 4.82 -4.30 5.84
C ILE A 54 5.30 -2.86 6.11
N GLY A 55 4.95 -1.92 5.23
CA GLY A 55 5.30 -0.50 5.38
C GLY A 55 4.60 0.12 6.60
N ARG A 56 5.37 0.49 7.63
CA ARG A 56 4.85 0.89 8.95
C ARG A 56 5.12 2.36 9.30
N ALA A 57 4.25 2.93 10.15
CA ALA A 57 4.39 4.31 10.64
C ALA A 57 5.34 4.44 11.85
N ALA A 58 5.42 3.41 12.69
CA ALA A 58 6.33 3.30 13.82
C ALA A 58 6.77 1.84 14.01
N ARG A 59 7.89 1.63 14.72
CA ARG A 59 8.49 0.28 14.83
C ARG A 59 7.66 -0.66 15.71
N THR A 60 7.23 -0.16 16.86
CA THR A 60 6.36 -0.85 17.81
C THR A 60 5.36 0.13 18.41
N TRP A 61 4.33 -0.37 19.10
CA TRP A 61 3.37 0.50 19.76
C TRP A 61 4.00 1.35 20.86
N LYS A 62 5.00 0.81 21.57
CA LYS A 62 5.79 1.58 22.53
C LYS A 62 6.54 2.72 21.85
N ASP A 63 7.10 2.48 20.67
CA ASP A 63 7.80 3.52 19.91
C ASP A 63 6.84 4.59 19.40
N PHE A 64 5.64 4.21 18.93
CA PHE A 64 4.57 5.14 18.59
C PHE A 64 4.21 6.03 19.78
N ASP A 65 3.94 5.45 20.94
CA ASP A 65 3.58 6.18 22.17
C ASP A 65 4.70 7.13 22.59
N SER A 66 5.94 6.69 22.47
CA SER A 66 7.12 7.51 22.78
C SER A 66 7.30 8.66 21.79
N ILE A 67 7.04 8.46 20.49
CA ILE A 67 7.08 9.52 19.48
C ILE A 67 5.99 10.56 19.79
N VAL A 68 4.76 10.13 20.02
CA VAL A 68 3.64 11.03 20.34
C VAL A 68 3.92 11.83 21.61
N ALA A 69 4.41 11.17 22.67
CA ALA A 69 4.78 11.86 23.91
C ALA A 69 5.89 12.89 23.70
N THR A 70 6.92 12.53 22.92
CA THR A 70 8.05 13.42 22.64
C THR A 70 7.60 14.65 21.83
N LEU A 71 6.79 14.45 20.78
CA LEU A 71 6.30 15.56 19.95
C LEU A 71 5.44 16.56 20.73
N LYS A 72 4.69 16.09 21.76
CA LYS A 72 3.91 16.99 22.61
C LYS A 72 4.76 17.93 23.45
N THR A 73 5.98 17.52 23.81
CA THR A 73 6.87 18.27 24.69
C THR A 73 8.07 18.91 24.01
N LEU A 74 8.32 18.61 22.73
CA LEU A 74 9.45 19.10 21.95
C LEU A 74 9.39 20.63 21.79
N ASP A 75 10.47 21.31 22.18
CA ASP A 75 10.58 22.77 22.05
C ASP A 75 10.92 23.20 20.60
N ASP A 76 10.70 24.48 20.29
CA ASP A 76 10.84 25.01 18.92
C ASP A 76 12.29 25.07 18.43
N ASP A 77 13.29 25.02 19.33
CA ASP A 77 14.71 24.91 19.00
C ASP A 77 15.27 23.49 19.20
N GLU A 78 14.41 22.47 19.24
CA GLU A 78 14.79 21.07 19.33
C GLU A 78 14.42 20.27 18.06
N THR A 79 15.15 19.17 17.85
CA THR A 79 14.92 18.21 16.76
C THR A 79 14.89 16.79 17.31
N LEU A 80 13.79 16.07 17.04
CA LEU A 80 13.64 14.64 17.29
C LEU A 80 14.30 13.82 16.18
N LEU A 81 15.14 12.85 16.56
CA LEU A 81 15.67 11.84 15.65
C LEU A 81 14.85 10.55 15.72
N VAL A 82 14.32 10.11 14.58
CA VAL A 82 13.62 8.83 14.43
C VAL A 82 14.46 7.90 13.55
N GLN A 83 14.91 6.79 14.14
CA GLN A 83 15.70 5.77 13.45
C GLN A 83 14.82 4.53 13.25
N SER A 84 14.53 4.16 12.00
CA SER A 84 13.64 3.04 11.64
C SER A 84 12.41 2.97 12.55
N GLY A 85 11.64 4.05 12.60
CA GLY A 85 10.40 4.16 13.37
C GLY A 85 10.53 4.19 14.90
N LYS A 86 11.74 4.39 15.44
CA LYS A 86 12.00 4.50 16.88
C LYS A 86 12.53 5.91 17.23
N PRO A 87 12.00 6.59 18.25
CA PRO A 87 12.56 7.86 18.73
C PRO A 87 13.85 7.57 19.50
N VAL A 88 15.01 8.02 18.99
CA VAL A 88 16.32 7.66 19.55
C VAL A 88 17.03 8.81 20.28
N GLY A 89 16.60 10.05 20.07
CA GLY A 89 17.16 11.19 20.77
C GLY A 89 16.52 12.51 20.35
N VAL A 90 16.65 13.50 21.22
CA VAL A 90 16.29 14.89 20.97
C VAL A 90 17.55 15.72 21.16
N PHE A 91 17.82 16.62 20.22
CA PHE A 91 18.99 17.49 20.27
C PHE A 91 18.55 18.93 20.03
N ARG A 92 19.21 19.85 20.74
CA ARG A 92 19.05 21.28 20.49
C ARG A 92 19.63 21.64 19.12
N THR A 93 18.86 22.35 18.33
CA THR A 93 19.20 22.88 17.02
C THR A 93 18.86 24.39 17.00
N HIS A 94 17.87 24.81 16.22
CA HIS A 94 17.38 26.19 16.11
C HIS A 94 15.97 26.19 15.49
N GLU A 95 15.24 27.30 15.60
CA GLU A 95 13.83 27.41 15.17
C GLU A 95 13.61 27.07 13.68
N ASP A 96 14.53 27.47 12.79
CA ASP A 96 14.42 27.17 11.35
C ASP A 96 14.81 25.72 10.97
N ALA A 97 15.29 24.91 11.92
CA ALA A 97 15.64 23.52 11.64
C ALA A 97 14.38 22.63 11.53
N PRO A 98 14.46 21.46 10.90
CA PRO A 98 13.38 20.48 10.99
C PRO A 98 13.13 20.04 12.44
N ARG A 99 11.86 19.98 12.86
CA ARG A 99 11.48 19.42 14.18
C ARG A 99 11.71 17.91 14.27
N VAL A 100 11.71 17.20 13.13
CA VAL A 100 11.92 15.75 13.09
C VAL A 100 12.83 15.39 11.92
N LEU A 101 13.85 14.58 12.18
CA LEU A 101 14.68 13.95 11.17
C LEU A 101 14.48 12.43 11.22
N ILE A 102 14.19 11.83 10.07
CA ILE A 102 13.79 10.43 9.96
C ILE A 102 14.73 9.68 9.02
N ALA A 103 15.28 8.56 9.50
CA ALA A 103 16.07 7.64 8.69
C ALA A 103 15.56 6.21 8.89
N ASN A 104 14.81 5.69 7.92
CA ASN A 104 14.18 4.38 7.99
C ASN A 104 14.83 3.39 7.02
N SER A 105 14.98 2.13 7.46
CA SER A 105 15.31 0.98 6.61
C SER A 105 16.68 1.02 5.89
N ASN A 106 17.52 2.02 6.18
CA ASN A 106 18.86 2.10 5.62
C ASN A 106 19.73 0.94 6.11
N LEU A 107 20.36 0.24 5.16
CA LEU A 107 21.33 -0.82 5.39
C LEU A 107 22.56 -0.55 4.54
N VAL A 108 23.74 -0.91 5.05
CA VAL A 108 24.97 -0.85 4.25
C VAL A 108 24.79 -1.74 3.00
N PRO A 109 25.21 -1.32 1.80
CA PRO A 109 24.78 -1.96 0.54
C PRO A 109 24.98 -3.49 0.48
N HIS A 110 26.08 -4.01 1.03
CA HIS A 110 26.33 -5.46 1.06
C HIS A 110 25.25 -6.25 1.84
N TRP A 111 24.61 -5.63 2.83
CA TRP A 111 23.58 -6.21 3.68
C TRP A 111 22.16 -5.76 3.33
N ALA A 112 21.99 -4.99 2.24
CA ALA A 112 20.69 -4.46 1.83
C ALA A 112 19.82 -5.54 1.15
N THR A 113 19.50 -6.60 1.89
CA THR A 113 18.69 -7.74 1.45
C THR A 113 17.49 -7.95 2.37
N TRP A 114 16.40 -8.51 1.84
CA TRP A 114 15.22 -8.88 2.64
C TRP A 114 15.56 -9.90 3.73
N GLN A 115 16.45 -10.86 3.45
CA GLN A 115 16.88 -11.85 4.44
C GLN A 115 17.49 -11.16 5.67
N HIS A 116 18.41 -10.22 5.47
CA HIS A 116 19.04 -9.51 6.58
C HIS A 116 18.08 -8.51 7.25
N PHE A 117 17.24 -7.82 6.47
CA PHE A 117 16.18 -6.97 7.01
C PHE A 117 15.26 -7.76 7.96
N ASN A 118 14.80 -8.95 7.56
CA ASN A 118 13.92 -9.81 8.35
C ASN A 118 14.61 -10.34 9.61
N GLU A 119 15.91 -10.66 9.54
CA GLU A 119 16.71 -11.01 10.71
C GLU A 119 16.72 -9.88 11.75
N LEU A 120 16.94 -8.63 11.30
CA LEU A 120 16.92 -7.46 12.17
C LEU A 120 15.51 -7.15 12.70
N ASP A 121 14.47 -7.34 11.88
CA ASP A 121 13.08 -7.11 12.27
C ASP A 121 12.65 -8.08 13.39
N ARG A 122 13.04 -9.36 13.32
CA ARG A 122 12.81 -10.34 14.40
C ARG A 122 13.52 -9.97 15.71
N LYS A 123 14.66 -9.28 15.61
CA LYS A 123 15.40 -8.74 16.77
C LYS A 123 14.83 -7.40 17.27
N GLY A 124 13.80 -6.84 16.63
CA GLY A 124 13.23 -5.53 16.96
C GLY A 124 14.11 -4.35 16.55
N LEU A 125 15.01 -4.55 15.59
CA LEU A 125 16.00 -3.56 15.13
C LEU A 125 15.61 -2.88 13.82
N ALA A 126 14.59 -3.38 13.12
CA ALA A 126 14.16 -2.86 11.83
C ALA A 126 12.69 -2.43 11.82
N MET A 127 12.39 -1.55 10.88
CA MET A 127 11.06 -1.17 10.42
C MET A 127 11.19 -0.88 8.93
N TYR A 128 10.22 -1.32 8.13
CA TYR A 128 10.15 -0.96 6.71
C TYR A 128 9.35 0.34 6.60
N GLY A 129 10.01 1.42 6.17
CA GLY A 129 9.40 2.74 6.10
C GLY A 129 8.58 2.99 4.85
N GLN A 130 8.69 2.12 3.82
CA GLN A 130 8.23 2.44 2.46
C GLN A 130 8.72 3.86 2.09
N MET A 131 7.90 4.66 1.41
CA MET A 131 8.14 6.07 1.14
C MET A 131 7.42 6.92 2.19
N THR A 132 6.08 6.94 2.17
CA THR A 132 5.27 7.86 2.99
C THR A 132 4.70 7.24 4.26
N ALA A 133 4.86 5.91 4.45
CA ALA A 133 4.42 5.21 5.64
C ALA A 133 5.24 5.64 6.86
N GLY A 134 6.56 5.49 6.80
CA GLY A 134 7.48 5.82 7.88
C GLY A 134 7.86 7.30 7.97
N SER A 135 7.43 8.12 7.00
CA SER A 135 7.68 9.57 6.97
C SER A 135 6.42 10.42 7.23
N TRP A 136 5.29 9.76 7.54
CA TRP A 136 4.07 10.40 8.04
C TRP A 136 3.46 11.42 7.07
N ILE A 137 3.23 11.00 5.83
CA ILE A 137 2.59 11.86 4.82
C ILE A 137 1.71 11.07 3.85
N TYR A 138 1.22 9.90 4.30
CA TYR A 138 0.32 9.09 3.50
C TYR A 138 -1.11 9.61 3.62
N ILE A 139 -1.81 9.70 2.49
CA ILE A 139 -3.15 10.29 2.37
C ILE A 139 -4.14 9.30 1.74
N GLY A 140 -3.92 8.00 1.93
CA GLY A 140 -4.70 6.96 1.28
C GLY A 140 -4.40 6.84 -0.21
N SER A 141 -5.28 6.15 -0.93
CA SER A 141 -5.15 5.90 -2.37
C SER A 141 -5.05 7.18 -3.22
N GLN A 142 -5.53 8.33 -2.70
CA GLN A 142 -5.43 9.62 -3.39
C GLN A 142 -3.98 10.01 -3.66
N GLY A 143 -3.02 9.59 -2.82
CA GLY A 143 -1.62 9.93 -2.98
C GLY A 143 -1.00 9.46 -4.31
N ILE A 144 -1.60 8.45 -4.96
CA ILE A 144 -1.09 7.90 -6.23
C ILE A 144 -2.08 8.00 -7.40
N VAL A 145 -3.36 8.30 -7.15
CA VAL A 145 -4.40 8.30 -8.20
C VAL A 145 -4.04 9.21 -9.38
N GLN A 146 -3.49 10.40 -9.12
CA GLN A 146 -3.06 11.31 -10.18
C GLN A 146 -1.90 10.71 -10.99
N GLY A 147 -0.89 10.13 -10.32
CA GLY A 147 0.25 9.53 -11.02
C GLY A 147 -0.17 8.34 -11.90
N THR A 148 -1.08 7.51 -11.40
CA THR A 148 -1.65 6.40 -12.17
C THR A 148 -2.52 6.89 -13.32
N TYR A 149 -3.33 7.93 -13.11
CA TYR A 149 -4.13 8.58 -14.15
C TYR A 149 -3.26 9.12 -15.28
N GLU A 150 -2.22 9.91 -14.96
CA GLU A 150 -1.29 10.45 -15.96
C GLU A 150 -0.57 9.34 -16.73
N THR A 151 -0.23 8.24 -16.06
CA THR A 151 0.34 7.06 -16.71
C THR A 151 -0.60 6.47 -17.76
N PHE A 152 -1.88 6.27 -17.41
CA PHE A 152 -2.86 5.71 -18.35
C PHE A 152 -3.21 6.69 -19.47
N VAL A 153 -3.36 7.98 -19.17
CA VAL A 153 -3.59 9.01 -20.19
C VAL A 153 -2.43 9.06 -21.18
N GLU A 154 -1.19 8.99 -20.70
CA GLU A 154 -0.02 9.01 -21.57
C GLU A 154 0.10 7.72 -22.41
N ALA A 155 -0.18 6.56 -21.83
CA ALA A 155 -0.31 5.32 -22.60
C ALA A 155 -1.40 5.43 -23.69
N GLY A 156 -2.53 6.07 -23.36
CA GLY A 156 -3.60 6.41 -24.29
C GLY A 156 -3.12 7.30 -25.44
N ARG A 157 -2.34 8.34 -25.16
CA ARG A 157 -1.76 9.23 -26.19
C ARG A 157 -0.81 8.50 -27.11
N GLN A 158 0.07 7.68 -26.58
CA GLN A 158 1.10 6.98 -27.35
C GLN A 158 0.54 5.85 -28.22
N HIS A 159 -0.49 5.14 -27.75
CA HIS A 159 -0.96 3.91 -28.40
C HIS A 159 -2.36 4.01 -29.02
N TYR A 160 -3.17 4.98 -28.58
CA TYR A 160 -4.59 5.09 -28.93
C TYR A 160 -5.02 6.50 -29.34
N GLY A 161 -4.08 7.38 -29.68
CA GLY A 161 -4.37 8.75 -30.11
C GLY A 161 -4.98 9.64 -29.01
N GLY A 162 -4.88 9.21 -27.75
CA GLY A 162 -5.36 9.95 -26.58
C GLY A 162 -6.80 9.61 -26.14
N ASP A 163 -7.54 8.81 -26.91
CA ASP A 163 -8.90 8.41 -26.58
C ASP A 163 -8.95 6.95 -26.12
N LEU A 164 -9.25 6.74 -24.84
CA LEU A 164 -9.40 5.42 -24.23
C LEU A 164 -10.87 4.94 -24.17
N LYS A 165 -11.81 5.66 -24.78
CA LYS A 165 -13.21 5.24 -24.83
C LYS A 165 -13.35 3.88 -25.52
N GLY A 166 -14.09 2.98 -24.89
CA GLY A 166 -14.28 1.61 -25.38
C GLY A 166 -13.04 0.72 -25.25
N ARG A 167 -11.99 1.20 -24.57
CA ARG A 167 -10.80 0.45 -24.21
C ARG A 167 -10.91 -0.07 -22.79
N TRP A 168 -10.11 -1.08 -22.47
CA TRP A 168 -10.01 -1.56 -21.10
C TRP A 168 -8.61 -1.97 -20.69
N ILE A 169 -8.37 -1.85 -19.38
CA ILE A 169 -7.10 -2.11 -18.73
C ILE A 169 -7.23 -3.36 -17.86
N LEU A 170 -6.28 -4.29 -17.99
CA LEU A 170 -6.10 -5.42 -17.08
C LEU A 170 -4.97 -5.12 -16.10
N THR A 171 -5.23 -5.31 -14.81
CA THR A 171 -4.21 -5.16 -13.77
C THR A 171 -4.41 -6.12 -12.59
N GLY A 172 -3.38 -6.24 -11.73
CA GLY A 172 -3.41 -6.94 -10.46
C GLY A 172 -3.16 -6.02 -9.26
N GLY A 173 -3.75 -6.36 -8.11
CA GLY A 173 -3.54 -5.72 -6.81
C GLY A 173 -4.44 -4.52 -6.53
N LEU A 174 -5.21 -4.61 -5.44
CA LEU A 174 -6.08 -3.56 -4.90
C LEU A 174 -5.67 -3.19 -3.46
N GLY A 175 -4.36 -3.16 -3.18
CA GLY A 175 -3.83 -2.65 -1.91
C GLY A 175 -3.91 -1.12 -1.78
N GLY A 176 -3.23 -0.52 -0.79
CA GLY A 176 -3.27 0.94 -0.55
C GLY A 176 -3.01 1.80 -1.79
N MET A 177 -1.98 1.45 -2.55
CA MET A 177 -1.64 2.12 -3.81
C MET A 177 -2.34 1.47 -5.02
N GLY A 178 -2.37 0.13 -5.08
CA GLY A 178 -3.05 -0.67 -6.10
C GLY A 178 -4.53 -0.31 -6.32
N GLY A 179 -5.21 0.05 -5.23
CA GLY A 179 -6.61 0.45 -5.25
C GLY A 179 -6.88 1.75 -5.99
N ALA A 180 -5.86 2.53 -6.36
CA ALA A 180 -6.05 3.73 -7.18
C ALA A 180 -6.22 3.44 -8.66
N GLN A 181 -5.77 2.26 -9.12
CA GLN A 181 -5.79 1.88 -10.55
C GLN A 181 -7.19 1.92 -11.18
N PRO A 182 -8.25 1.38 -10.56
CA PRO A 182 -9.54 1.32 -11.23
C PRO A 182 -10.16 2.72 -11.40
N LEU A 183 -10.12 3.57 -10.37
CA LEU A 183 -10.56 4.96 -10.47
C LEU A 183 -9.73 5.76 -11.48
N ALA A 184 -8.40 5.59 -11.50
CA ALA A 184 -7.53 6.26 -12.47
C ALA A 184 -7.85 5.86 -13.91
N ALA A 185 -8.10 4.58 -14.17
CA ALA A 185 -8.51 4.08 -15.49
C ALA A 185 -9.85 4.68 -15.92
N VAL A 186 -10.85 4.71 -15.01
CA VAL A 186 -12.16 5.31 -15.26
C VAL A 186 -12.03 6.80 -15.57
N MET A 187 -11.24 7.55 -14.79
CA MET A 187 -10.96 8.97 -15.05
C MET A 187 -10.26 9.19 -16.40
N ALA A 188 -9.40 8.26 -16.82
CA ALA A 188 -8.73 8.29 -18.12
C ALA A 188 -9.66 7.90 -19.29
N GLY A 189 -10.88 7.43 -19.01
CA GLY A 189 -11.89 7.06 -20.00
C GLY A 189 -11.90 5.58 -20.38
N ALA A 190 -11.13 4.73 -19.69
CA ALA A 190 -11.07 3.29 -19.93
C ALA A 190 -11.92 2.51 -18.92
N CYS A 191 -12.37 1.32 -19.31
CA CYS A 191 -12.79 0.31 -18.34
C CYS A 191 -11.58 -0.33 -17.64
N CYS A 192 -11.79 -0.92 -16.46
CA CYS A 192 -10.72 -1.60 -15.71
C CYS A 192 -11.19 -2.93 -15.13
N LEU A 193 -10.43 -3.99 -15.37
CA LEU A 193 -10.53 -5.26 -14.65
C LEU A 193 -9.30 -5.39 -13.75
N ALA A 194 -9.51 -5.30 -12.44
CA ALA A 194 -8.45 -5.41 -11.44
C ALA A 194 -8.59 -6.72 -10.66
N VAL A 195 -7.57 -7.58 -10.74
CA VAL A 195 -7.55 -8.86 -10.04
C VAL A 195 -7.00 -8.67 -8.62
N GLU A 196 -7.72 -9.14 -7.61
CA GLU A 196 -7.32 -9.07 -6.20
C GLU A 196 -7.63 -10.39 -5.51
N CYS A 197 -6.71 -10.90 -4.69
CA CYS A 197 -6.89 -12.18 -4.04
C CYS A 197 -7.56 -12.08 -2.66
N ASP A 198 -7.42 -10.94 -1.98
CA ASP A 198 -7.97 -10.66 -0.67
C ASP A 198 -9.23 -9.80 -0.82
N GLU A 199 -10.40 -10.44 -0.71
CA GLU A 199 -11.71 -9.80 -0.86
C GLU A 199 -11.88 -8.58 0.05
N THR A 200 -11.27 -8.60 1.24
CA THR A 200 -11.34 -7.46 2.18
C THR A 200 -10.71 -6.19 1.61
N ARG A 201 -9.73 -6.33 0.69
CA ARG A 201 -9.11 -5.21 -0.01
C ARG A 201 -10.05 -4.65 -1.05
N ALA A 202 -10.71 -5.47 -1.85
CA ALA A 202 -11.72 -5.03 -2.80
C ALA A 202 -12.90 -4.34 -2.11
N ASP A 203 -13.37 -4.88 -0.98
CA ASP A 203 -14.44 -4.29 -0.17
C ASP A 203 -14.09 -2.90 0.35
N PHE A 204 -12.83 -2.69 0.76
CA PHE A 204 -12.35 -1.36 1.13
C PHE A 204 -12.52 -0.39 -0.05
N ARG A 205 -12.17 -0.81 -1.27
CA ARG A 205 -12.18 0.05 -2.47
C ARG A 205 -13.60 0.34 -2.93
N LEU A 206 -14.52 -0.62 -2.78
CA LEU A 206 -15.95 -0.39 -2.99
C LEU A 206 -16.45 0.69 -2.01
N ARG A 207 -16.15 0.53 -0.72
CA ARG A 207 -16.54 1.50 0.33
C ARG A 207 -16.00 2.90 0.06
N THR A 208 -14.75 3.01 -0.41
CA THR A 208 -14.13 4.31 -0.73
C THR A 208 -14.41 4.81 -2.14
N ARG A 209 -15.22 4.09 -2.93
CA ARG A 209 -15.60 4.43 -4.31
C ARG A 209 -14.41 4.53 -5.28
N TYR A 210 -13.42 3.66 -5.07
CA TYR A 210 -12.26 3.51 -5.95
C TYR A 210 -12.42 2.37 -6.97
N VAL A 211 -13.42 1.50 -6.77
CA VAL A 211 -13.87 0.48 -7.73
C VAL A 211 -15.40 0.46 -7.75
N ASP A 212 -16.01 0.18 -8.89
CA ASP A 212 -17.48 0.25 -9.07
C ASP A 212 -18.17 -1.06 -8.70
N GLU A 213 -17.65 -2.19 -9.20
CA GLU A 213 -18.26 -3.52 -9.05
C GLU A 213 -17.24 -4.56 -8.55
N LYS A 214 -17.74 -5.69 -8.03
CA LYS A 214 -16.93 -6.85 -7.62
C LYS A 214 -17.59 -8.16 -8.05
N THR A 215 -16.79 -9.10 -8.54
CA THR A 215 -17.25 -10.47 -8.86
C THR A 215 -16.18 -11.51 -8.48
N HIS A 216 -16.60 -12.77 -8.39
CA HIS A 216 -15.77 -13.95 -8.21
C HIS A 216 -15.62 -14.78 -9.49
N SER A 217 -16.23 -14.34 -10.59
CA SER A 217 -16.27 -15.08 -11.86
C SER A 217 -15.52 -14.32 -12.95
N THR A 218 -14.51 -14.96 -13.54
CA THR A 218 -13.81 -14.43 -14.71
C THR A 218 -14.78 -14.19 -15.87
N ASP A 219 -15.77 -15.07 -16.07
CA ASP A 219 -16.73 -14.93 -17.16
C ASP A 219 -17.63 -13.71 -16.97
N GLU A 220 -18.13 -13.51 -15.74
CA GLU A 220 -18.95 -12.35 -15.40
C GLU A 220 -18.15 -11.05 -15.53
N ALA A 221 -16.90 -11.04 -15.06
CA ALA A 221 -16.02 -9.88 -15.19
C ALA A 221 -15.80 -9.49 -16.66
N LEU A 222 -15.56 -10.47 -17.53
CA LEU A 222 -15.40 -10.23 -18.97
C LEU A 222 -16.71 -9.79 -19.64
N GLU A 223 -17.86 -10.32 -19.23
CA GLU A 223 -19.17 -9.86 -19.70
C GLU A 223 -19.42 -8.40 -19.32
N MET A 224 -19.13 -8.01 -18.07
CA MET A 224 -19.22 -6.62 -17.62
C MET A 224 -18.33 -5.70 -18.46
N ILE A 225 -17.05 -6.05 -18.62
CA ILE A 225 -16.10 -5.28 -19.43
C ILE A 225 -16.57 -5.16 -20.88
N GLY A 226 -17.00 -6.26 -21.50
CA GLY A 226 -17.49 -6.27 -22.87
C GLY A 226 -18.71 -5.36 -23.06
N ARG A 227 -19.66 -5.41 -22.13
CA ARG A 227 -20.87 -4.58 -22.16
C ARG A 227 -20.56 -3.09 -21.97
N TRP A 228 -19.68 -2.73 -21.04
CA TRP A 228 -19.30 -1.33 -20.80
C TRP A 228 -18.48 -0.74 -21.94
N THR A 229 -17.51 -1.49 -22.46
CA THR A 229 -16.69 -1.04 -23.60
C THR A 229 -17.53 -0.83 -24.85
N GLN A 230 -18.48 -1.74 -25.16
CA GLN A 230 -19.42 -1.57 -26.28
C GLN A 230 -20.33 -0.35 -26.13
N ALA A 231 -20.76 -0.04 -24.91
CA ALA A 231 -21.55 1.15 -24.59
C ALA A 231 -20.71 2.44 -24.58
N GLY A 232 -19.38 2.35 -24.64
CA GLY A 232 -18.47 3.48 -24.50
C GLY A 232 -18.49 4.08 -23.09
N GLU A 233 -18.82 3.27 -22.08
CA GLU A 233 -18.75 3.61 -20.66
C GLU A 233 -17.32 3.39 -20.14
N ALA A 234 -16.98 4.08 -19.05
CA ALA A 234 -15.74 3.86 -18.29
C ALA A 234 -16.13 3.41 -16.88
N LYS A 235 -15.92 2.13 -16.59
CA LYS A 235 -16.28 1.47 -15.33
C LYS A 235 -15.24 0.44 -14.92
N SER A 236 -15.24 0.10 -13.64
CA SER A 236 -14.25 -0.78 -13.04
C SER A 236 -14.87 -1.97 -12.31
N VAL A 237 -14.23 -3.14 -12.44
CA VAL A 237 -14.60 -4.36 -11.72
C VAL A 237 -13.39 -4.96 -11.02
N ALA A 238 -13.55 -5.28 -9.74
CA ALA A 238 -12.65 -6.12 -8.98
C ALA A 238 -13.01 -7.60 -9.22
N LEU A 239 -12.04 -8.40 -9.69
CA LEU A 239 -12.17 -9.85 -9.78
C LEU A 239 -11.45 -10.50 -8.60
N ILE A 240 -12.21 -11.19 -7.74
CA ILE A 240 -11.65 -11.91 -6.60
C ILE A 240 -11.01 -13.22 -7.06
N ALA A 241 -9.70 -13.19 -7.30
CA ALA A 241 -8.92 -14.30 -7.83
C ALA A 241 -7.40 -14.06 -7.66
N ASN A 242 -6.58 -15.05 -7.99
CA ASN A 242 -5.13 -14.87 -8.08
C ASN A 242 -4.75 -14.30 -9.46
N ALA A 243 -3.99 -13.20 -9.49
CA ALA A 243 -3.54 -12.58 -10.74
C ALA A 243 -2.73 -13.56 -11.62
N ALA A 244 -1.87 -14.39 -11.03
CA ALA A 244 -1.08 -15.37 -11.78
C ALA A 244 -1.95 -16.45 -12.45
N ASP A 245 -3.15 -16.75 -11.91
CA ASP A 245 -4.11 -17.66 -12.53
C ASP A 245 -4.90 -16.96 -13.64
N VAL A 246 -5.43 -15.77 -13.35
CA VAL A 246 -6.29 -15.03 -14.28
C VAL A 246 -5.53 -14.59 -15.53
N PHE A 247 -4.32 -14.05 -15.39
CA PHE A 247 -3.58 -13.53 -16.54
C PHE A 247 -3.24 -14.65 -17.54
N VAL A 248 -2.78 -15.80 -17.03
CA VAL A 248 -2.50 -16.99 -17.84
C VAL A 248 -3.77 -17.51 -18.52
N GLU A 249 -4.89 -17.54 -17.80
CA GLU A 249 -6.18 -18.00 -18.35
C GLU A 249 -6.71 -17.06 -19.44
N LEU A 250 -6.58 -15.75 -19.28
CA LEU A 250 -6.99 -14.78 -20.31
C LEU A 250 -6.16 -14.92 -21.59
N VAL A 251 -4.85 -15.16 -21.47
CA VAL A 251 -3.98 -15.48 -22.60
C VAL A 251 -4.46 -16.76 -23.29
N ARG A 252 -4.74 -17.84 -22.53
CA ARG A 252 -5.24 -19.11 -23.09
C ARG A 252 -6.56 -18.94 -23.86
N ARG A 253 -7.43 -18.06 -23.39
CA ARG A 253 -8.72 -17.73 -24.03
C ARG A 253 -8.59 -16.79 -25.23
N GLY A 254 -7.41 -16.24 -25.49
CA GLY A 254 -7.20 -15.23 -26.54
C GLY A 254 -7.89 -13.90 -26.23
N VAL A 255 -8.19 -13.61 -24.95
CA VAL A 255 -8.73 -12.32 -24.53
C VAL A 255 -7.63 -11.27 -24.63
N LYS A 256 -7.95 -10.12 -25.21
CA LYS A 256 -6.99 -9.06 -25.51
C LYS A 256 -7.38 -7.74 -24.82
N PRO A 257 -6.84 -7.45 -23.62
CA PRO A 257 -6.87 -6.12 -23.04
C PRO A 257 -6.16 -5.11 -23.96
N ASP A 258 -6.56 -3.84 -23.87
CA ASP A 258 -5.85 -2.77 -24.59
C ASP A 258 -4.57 -2.39 -23.84
N ILE A 259 -4.61 -2.29 -22.51
CA ILE A 259 -3.44 -2.03 -21.66
C ILE A 259 -3.34 -3.12 -20.59
N VAL A 260 -2.12 -3.59 -20.30
CA VAL A 260 -1.84 -4.56 -19.23
C VAL A 260 -0.74 -4.00 -18.34
N THR A 261 -0.93 -4.08 -17.02
CA THR A 261 0.07 -3.72 -16.00
C THR A 261 -0.14 -4.57 -14.75
N ASP A 262 0.67 -4.37 -13.71
CA ASP A 262 0.49 -4.99 -12.40
C ASP A 262 0.88 -4.02 -11.27
N GLN A 263 0.19 -4.13 -10.12
CA GLN A 263 0.55 -3.45 -8.89
C GLN A 263 0.36 -4.35 -7.65
N THR A 264 0.49 -5.67 -7.82
CA THR A 264 0.70 -6.57 -6.68
C THR A 264 1.96 -6.16 -5.93
N SER A 265 2.07 -6.51 -4.64
CA SER A 265 3.26 -6.16 -3.84
C SER A 265 4.42 -7.12 -4.09
N ALA A 266 4.78 -7.33 -5.36
CA ALA A 266 5.83 -8.26 -5.78
C ALA A 266 7.24 -7.89 -5.27
N HIS A 267 7.43 -6.66 -4.75
CA HIS A 267 8.67 -6.22 -4.10
C HIS A 267 8.95 -6.97 -2.78
N ASP A 268 7.92 -7.52 -2.12
CA ASP A 268 8.02 -8.36 -0.93
C ASP A 268 7.35 -9.71 -1.21
N PRO A 269 8.11 -10.73 -1.67
CA PRO A 269 7.54 -12.03 -2.01
C PRO A 269 6.90 -12.78 -0.84
N ILE A 270 7.24 -12.45 0.41
CA ILE A 270 6.71 -13.14 1.58
C ILE A 270 5.34 -12.56 1.94
N HIS A 271 5.26 -11.24 2.10
CA HIS A 271 4.06 -10.57 2.61
C HIS A 271 3.19 -9.91 1.53
N GLY A 272 3.66 -9.85 0.28
CA GLY A 272 3.03 -9.04 -0.76
C GLY A 272 2.46 -9.78 -1.97
N TYR A 273 2.77 -11.07 -2.17
CA TYR A 273 2.32 -11.82 -3.35
C TYR A 273 1.80 -13.22 -2.99
N LEU A 274 0.53 -13.49 -3.29
CA LEU A 274 -0.10 -14.79 -3.06
C LEU A 274 0.34 -15.80 -4.12
N ALA A 275 0.90 -16.93 -3.68
CA ALA A 275 1.26 -18.03 -4.58
C ALA A 275 0.01 -18.70 -5.20
N GLN A 276 0.14 -19.21 -6.43
CA GLN A 276 -0.93 -19.97 -7.10
C GLN A 276 -1.33 -21.20 -6.29
N GLY A 277 -2.63 -21.50 -6.30
CA GLY A 277 -3.21 -22.65 -5.59
C GLY A 277 -3.31 -22.50 -4.06
N TRP A 278 -2.87 -21.37 -3.50
CA TRP A 278 -2.97 -21.11 -2.05
C TRP A 278 -4.17 -20.21 -1.74
N SER A 279 -4.78 -20.43 -0.58
CA SER A 279 -5.74 -19.47 -0.03
C SER A 279 -5.04 -18.33 0.70
N VAL A 280 -5.69 -17.17 0.84
CA VAL A 280 -5.17 -16.04 1.64
C VAL A 280 -4.90 -16.44 3.08
N VAL A 281 -5.75 -17.30 3.67
CA VAL A 281 -5.58 -17.81 5.04
C VAL A 281 -4.33 -18.68 5.16
N GLU A 282 -4.14 -19.61 4.22
CA GLU A 282 -2.96 -20.45 4.18
C GLU A 282 -1.69 -19.63 4.00
N TRP A 283 -1.70 -18.67 3.08
CA TRP A 283 -0.58 -17.78 2.82
C TRP A 283 -0.16 -17.01 4.06
N ARG A 284 -1.10 -16.35 4.75
CA ARG A 284 -0.83 -15.62 6.00
C ARG A 284 -0.26 -16.54 7.09
N SER A 285 -0.78 -17.76 7.23
CA SER A 285 -0.24 -18.74 8.19
C SER A 285 1.20 -19.15 7.84
N LYS A 286 1.51 -19.36 6.55
CA LYS A 286 2.85 -19.76 6.11
C LYS A 286 3.89 -18.63 6.19
N GLN A 287 3.48 -17.36 6.15
CA GLN A 287 4.39 -16.23 6.39
C GLN A 287 5.09 -16.35 7.76
N GLU A 288 4.36 -16.82 8.78
CA GLU A 288 4.89 -17.00 10.13
C GLU A 288 5.66 -18.33 10.26
N ASN A 289 5.14 -19.41 9.66
CA ASN A 289 5.64 -20.77 9.91
C ASN A 289 6.76 -21.23 8.96
N ASP A 290 6.72 -20.81 7.68
CA ASP A 290 7.70 -21.21 6.67
C ASP A 290 7.88 -20.12 5.59
N PRO A 291 8.44 -18.95 5.95
CA PRO A 291 8.59 -17.82 5.03
C PRO A 291 9.48 -18.15 3.81
N ALA A 292 10.39 -19.12 3.91
CA ALA A 292 11.24 -19.54 2.81
C ALA A 292 10.44 -20.29 1.73
N ALA A 293 9.51 -21.15 2.13
CA ALA A 293 8.58 -21.78 1.20
C ALA A 293 7.64 -20.76 0.55
N VAL A 294 7.16 -19.75 1.32
CA VAL A 294 6.35 -18.64 0.76
C VAL A 294 7.11 -17.91 -0.33
N GLU A 295 8.34 -17.47 -0.05
CA GLU A 295 9.15 -16.73 -1.03
C GLU A 295 9.37 -17.55 -2.30
N THR A 296 9.69 -18.84 -2.17
CA THR A 296 9.92 -19.73 -3.31
C THR A 296 8.67 -19.87 -4.18
N ALA A 297 7.51 -20.14 -3.55
CA ALA A 297 6.24 -20.32 -4.24
C ALA A 297 5.72 -19.02 -4.87
N ALA A 298 5.87 -17.89 -4.17
CA ALA A 298 5.49 -16.58 -4.67
C ALA A 298 6.31 -16.19 -5.91
N ARG A 299 7.64 -16.38 -5.88
CA ARG A 299 8.51 -16.10 -7.04
C ARG A 299 8.19 -16.99 -8.24
N ALA A 300 7.86 -18.25 -8.03
CA ALA A 300 7.41 -19.14 -9.11
C ALA A 300 6.10 -18.64 -9.74
N SER A 301 5.17 -18.14 -8.92
CA SER A 301 3.89 -17.58 -9.38
C SER A 301 4.06 -16.23 -10.09
N MET A 302 4.95 -15.37 -9.61
CA MET A 302 5.33 -14.12 -10.30
C MET A 302 5.91 -14.42 -11.69
N LYS A 303 6.75 -15.46 -11.81
CA LYS A 303 7.30 -15.88 -13.10
C LYS A 303 6.23 -16.36 -14.09
N ALA A 304 5.16 -17.00 -13.61
CA ALA A 304 4.06 -17.42 -14.48
C ALA A 304 3.16 -16.25 -14.90
N HIS A 305 3.03 -15.23 -14.05
CA HIS A 305 2.27 -14.01 -14.31
C HIS A 305 2.92 -13.11 -15.36
N VAL A 306 4.26 -12.97 -15.33
CA VAL A 306 5.06 -12.16 -16.28
C VAL A 306 5.24 -12.87 -17.61
#